data_AF-A0A976MA28-F1
#
_entry.id   AF-A0A976MA28-F1
#
_cell.length_a   1.000
_cell.length_b   1.000
_cell.length_c   1.000
_cell.angle_alpha   90.00
_cell.angle_beta   90.00
_cell.angle_gamma   90.00
#
_symmetry.space_group_name_H-M   'P 1'
#
loop_
_entity.id
_entity.type
_entity.pdbx_description
1 polymer ?
#
loop_
_entity_poly.entity_id
_entity_poly.type
_entity_poly.pdbx_seq_one_letter_code
_entity_poly.pdbx_strand_id
1 'polypeptide(L)'
;MVEIYINNRRNSELESQLTLGWDLKLPDNPNLCDDILLELEKSVSKLEESNEYIAKVLEVCFFYLLFLQDGSDEELSNAIEENKLVIRRKKHQIDQVKNHITSLSSSFHTTGKQ
;
A
#
# COMPACT_ATOMS: atom_id res chain seq x y z
N MET A 1 -27.58 2.45 -10.11
CA MET A 1 -26.48 3.33 -10.59
C MET A 1 -26.12 4.43 -9.59
N VAL A 2 -27.09 5.16 -9.02
CA VAL A 2 -26.83 6.24 -8.04
C VAL A 2 -26.18 5.75 -6.73
N GLU A 3 -26.59 4.58 -6.22
CA GLU A 3 -25.99 4.00 -4.99
C GLU A 3 -24.52 3.63 -5.14
N ILE A 4 -24.09 3.14 -6.31
CA ILE A 4 -22.68 2.82 -6.58
C ILE A 4 -21.84 4.10 -6.53
N TYR A 5 -22.36 5.20 -7.08
CA TYR A 5 -21.67 6.49 -7.07
C TYR A 5 -21.52 7.06 -5.65
N ILE A 6 -22.59 6.96 -4.84
CA ILE A 6 -22.57 7.42 -3.44
C ILE A 6 -21.62 6.57 -2.59
N ASN A 7 -21.60 5.25 -2.80
CA ASN A 7 -20.71 4.35 -2.09
C ASN A 7 -19.24 4.59 -2.48
N ASN A 8 -18.94 4.79 -3.76
CA ASN A 8 -17.57 5.10 -4.20
C ASN A 8 -17.09 6.45 -3.66
N ARG A 9 -17.95 7.47 -3.62
CA ARG A 9 -17.60 8.78 -3.05
C ARG A 9 -17.34 8.68 -1.55
N ARG A 10 -18.20 7.98 -0.80
CA ARG A 10 -17.98 7.72 0.64
C ARG A 10 -16.71 6.92 0.89
N ASN A 11 -16.42 5.92 0.05
CA ASN A 11 -15.19 5.14 0.16
C ASN A 11 -13.96 6.01 -0.09
N SER A 12 -13.98 6.86 -1.11
CA SER A 12 -12.89 7.78 -1.43
C SER A 12 -12.67 8.83 -0.32
N GLU A 13 -13.75 9.30 0.30
CA GLU A 13 -13.70 10.26 1.41
C GLU A 13 -13.21 9.61 2.71
N LEU A 14 -13.59 8.36 2.96
CA LEU A 14 -13.02 7.52 4.04
C LEU A 14 -11.55 7.18 3.80
N GLU A 15 -11.18 6.80 2.57
CA GLU A 15 -9.77 6.59 2.19
C GLU A 15 -8.97 7.86 2.42
N SER A 16 -9.46 9.02 1.97
CA SER A 16 -8.81 10.32 2.19
C SER A 16 -8.66 10.66 3.67
N GLN A 17 -9.61 10.28 4.52
CA GLN A 17 -9.51 10.49 5.97
C GLN A 17 -8.52 9.52 6.62
N LEU A 18 -8.46 8.27 6.16
CA LEU A 18 -7.53 7.25 6.63
C LEU A 18 -6.09 7.48 6.15
N THR A 19 -5.91 8.21 5.03
CA THR A 19 -4.60 8.56 4.47
C THR A 19 -4.03 9.88 5.01
N LEU A 20 -4.77 10.65 5.84
CA LEU A 20 -4.26 11.85 6.51
C LEU A 20 -3.06 11.47 7.40
N GLY A 21 -1.84 11.67 6.88
CA GLY A 21 -0.58 11.27 7.54
C GLY A 21 0.20 10.16 6.84
N TRP A 22 -0.27 9.70 5.67
CA TRP A 22 0.49 8.80 4.81
C TRP A 22 1.48 9.55 3.91
N ASP A 23 1.32 10.86 3.79
CA ASP A 23 2.11 11.72 2.91
C ASP A 23 3.60 11.75 3.26
N LEU A 24 4.42 11.63 2.23
CA LEU A 24 5.87 11.75 2.34
C LEU A 24 6.32 13.20 2.13
N LYS A 25 7.31 13.61 2.92
CA LYS A 25 8.11 14.80 2.62
C LYS A 25 9.19 14.39 1.64
N LEU A 26 8.95 14.64 0.35
CA LEU A 26 9.84 14.19 -0.73
C LEU A 26 10.94 15.20 -1.02
N PRO A 27 12.17 14.74 -1.31
CA PRO A 27 13.28 15.61 -1.69
C PRO A 27 13.12 16.11 -3.14
N ASP A 28 13.74 17.24 -3.47
CA ASP A 28 13.78 17.75 -4.86
C ASP A 28 14.83 17.05 -5.74
N ASN A 29 15.64 16.17 -5.16
CA ASN A 29 16.65 15.39 -5.86
C ASN A 29 15.99 14.15 -6.50
N PRO A 30 15.97 14.04 -7.85
CA PRO A 30 15.35 12.90 -8.54
C PRO A 30 15.97 11.54 -8.17
N ASN A 31 17.30 11.48 -8.00
CA ASN A 31 17.99 10.23 -7.66
C ASN A 31 17.56 9.71 -6.28
N LEU A 32 17.37 10.62 -5.31
CA LEU A 32 16.86 10.24 -3.99
C LEU A 32 15.40 9.80 -4.06
N CYS A 33 14.60 10.35 -4.98
CA CYS A 33 13.24 9.89 -5.20
C CYS A 33 13.21 8.48 -5.81
N ASP A 34 14.10 8.17 -6.74
CA ASP A 34 14.24 6.83 -7.32
C ASP A 34 14.67 5.80 -6.27
N ASP A 35 15.61 6.15 -5.37
CA ASP A 35 16.02 5.29 -4.25
C ASP A 35 14.85 5.02 -3.29
N ILE A 36 14.07 6.07 -2.95
CA ILE A 36 12.87 5.95 -2.11
C ILE A 36 11.83 5.05 -2.80
N LEU A 37 11.61 5.23 -4.10
CA LEU A 37 10.68 4.45 -4.88
C LEU A 37 11.06 2.96 -4.86
N LEU A 38 12.33 2.65 -5.14
CA LEU A 38 12.84 1.29 -5.15
C LEU A 38 12.66 0.59 -3.80
N GLU A 39 12.98 1.28 -2.70
CA GLU A 39 12.84 0.70 -1.36
C GLU A 39 11.37 0.51 -0.95
N LEU A 40 10.48 1.42 -1.36
CA LEU A 40 9.04 1.25 -1.18
C LEU A 40 8.51 0.03 -1.96
N GLU A 41 8.88 -0.11 -3.24
CA GLU A 41 8.46 -1.23 -4.09
C GLU A 41 8.97 -2.57 -3.54
N LYS A 42 10.24 -2.63 -3.13
CA LYS A 42 10.83 -3.80 -2.46
C LYS A 42 10.11 -4.14 -1.16
N SER A 43 9.75 -3.14 -0.36
CA SER A 43 9.02 -3.35 0.87
C SER A 43 7.59 -3.84 0.63
N VAL A 44 6.91 -3.37 -0.42
CA VAL A 44 5.59 -3.87 -0.81
C VAL A 44 5.68 -5.33 -1.22
N SER A 45 6.63 -5.68 -2.10
CA SER A 45 6.86 -7.06 -2.56
C SER A 45 7.07 -8.02 -1.38
N LYS A 46 7.92 -7.66 -0.41
CA LYS A 46 8.13 -8.48 0.80
C LYS A 46 6.89 -8.66 1.66
N LEU A 47 6.06 -7.62 1.79
CA LEU A 47 4.81 -7.71 2.55
C LEU A 47 3.77 -8.58 1.83
N GLU A 48 3.73 -8.52 0.49
CA GLU A 48 2.87 -9.38 -0.33
C GLU A 48 3.30 -10.86 -0.21
N GLU A 49 4.61 -11.15 -0.29
CA GLU A 49 5.16 -12.48 -0.04
C GLU A 49 4.84 -12.99 1.38
N SER A 50 4.98 -12.13 2.39
CA SER A 50 4.63 -12.47 3.78
C SER A 50 3.15 -12.81 3.92
N ASN A 51 2.26 -12.06 3.26
CA ASN A 51 0.83 -12.34 3.30
C ASN A 51 0.47 -13.63 2.58
N GLU A 52 1.12 -13.93 1.45
CA GLU A 52 0.94 -15.21 0.75
C GLU A 52 1.37 -16.39 1.64
N TYR A 53 2.50 -16.24 2.34
CA TYR A 53 2.97 -17.25 3.29
C TYR A 53 1.99 -17.47 4.44
N ILE A 54 1.53 -16.38 5.09
CA ILE A 54 0.57 -16.47 6.21
C ILE A 54 -0.75 -17.10 5.74
N ALA A 55 -1.23 -16.76 4.54
CA ALA A 55 -2.43 -17.35 3.97
C ALA A 55 -2.28 -18.87 3.75
N LYS A 56 -1.12 -19.33 3.27
CA LYS A 56 -0.83 -20.78 3.13
C LYS A 56 -0.77 -21.47 4.48
N VAL A 57 -0.17 -20.84 5.50
CA VAL A 57 -0.14 -21.38 6.87
C VAL A 57 -1.57 -21.51 7.41
N LEU A 58 -2.40 -20.49 7.25
CA LEU A 58 -3.82 -20.53 7.63
C LEU A 58 -4.58 -21.66 6.95
N GLU A 59 -4.36 -21.88 5.66
CA GLU A 59 -4.99 -22.98 4.91
C GLU A 59 -4.59 -24.35 5.49
N VAL A 60 -3.30 -24.55 5.77
CA VAL A 60 -2.80 -25.79 6.39
C VAL A 60 -3.34 -25.97 7.81
N CYS A 61 -3.35 -24.91 8.61
CA CYS A 61 -3.90 -24.91 9.97
C CYS A 61 -5.40 -25.24 9.94
N PHE A 62 -6.18 -24.68 9.01
CA PHE A 62 -7.60 -25.01 8.86
C PHE A 62 -7.82 -26.48 8.52
N PHE A 63 -7.00 -27.05 7.61
CA PHE A 63 -7.06 -28.47 7.27
C PHE A 63 -6.75 -29.39 8.46
N TYR A 64 -5.81 -28.99 9.34
CA TYR A 64 -5.45 -29.75 10.54
C TYR A 64 -6.45 -29.55 11.70
N LEU A 65 -6.93 -28.32 11.92
CA LEU A 65 -7.85 -27.96 13.00
C LEU A 65 -9.28 -28.46 12.76
N LEU A 66 -9.66 -28.76 11.52
CA LEU A 66 -10.89 -29.49 11.18
C LEU A 66 -10.99 -30.86 11.90
N PHE A 67 -9.87 -31.42 12.38
CA PHE A 67 -9.82 -32.65 13.17
C PHE A 67 -9.73 -32.43 14.69
N LEU A 68 -9.39 -31.23 15.17
CA LEU A 68 -9.11 -30.94 16.58
C LEU A 68 -10.11 -29.99 17.26
N GLN A 69 -11.06 -29.42 16.52
CA GLN A 69 -12.16 -28.62 17.06
C GLN A 69 -11.69 -27.44 17.93
N ASP A 70 -10.54 -26.86 17.60
CA ASP A 70 -10.01 -25.65 18.24
C ASP A 70 -10.01 -24.48 17.22
N GLY A 71 -10.34 -23.30 17.73
CA GLY A 71 -10.86 -22.16 16.97
C GLY A 71 -9.97 -21.61 15.85
N SER A 72 -10.59 -20.86 14.94
CA SER A 72 -9.93 -20.08 13.90
C SER A 72 -8.80 -19.23 14.48
N ASP A 73 -7.64 -19.27 13.85
CA ASP A 73 -6.45 -18.52 14.27
C ASP A 73 -6.61 -17.02 13.92
N GLU A 74 -7.43 -16.34 14.74
CA GLU A 74 -7.84 -14.94 14.57
C GLU A 74 -6.63 -13.98 14.52
N GLU A 75 -5.54 -14.34 15.21
CA GLU A 75 -4.27 -13.60 15.19
C GLU A 75 -3.63 -13.57 13.80
N LEU A 76 -3.59 -14.71 13.09
CA LEU A 76 -3.03 -14.79 11.73
C LEU A 76 -3.91 -14.05 10.72
N SER A 77 -5.23 -14.09 10.90
CA SER A 77 -6.17 -13.31 10.09
C SER A 77 -5.98 -11.80 10.28
N ASN A 78 -5.82 -11.36 11.54
CA ASN A 78 -5.54 -9.97 11.87
C ASN A 78 -4.19 -9.50 11.30
N ALA A 79 -3.15 -10.34 11.36
CA ALA A 79 -1.85 -10.04 10.77
C ALA A 79 -1.92 -9.81 9.24
N ILE A 80 -2.75 -10.58 8.51
CA ILE A 80 -2.98 -10.36 7.08
C ILE A 80 -3.63 -8.99 6.84
N GLU A 81 -4.66 -8.63 7.62
CA GLU A 81 -5.36 -7.36 7.44
C GLU A 81 -4.49 -6.14 7.79
N GLU A 82 -3.68 -6.23 8.84
CA GLU A 82 -2.69 -5.21 9.18
C GLU A 82 -1.67 -5.02 8.04
N ASN A 83 -1.11 -6.12 7.52
CA ASN A 83 -0.19 -6.08 6.39
C ASN A 83 -0.85 -5.50 5.13
N LYS A 84 -2.12 -5.82 4.85
CA LYS A 84 -2.88 -5.21 3.74
C LYS A 84 -2.99 -3.70 3.90
N LEU A 85 -3.20 -3.20 5.12
CA LEU A 85 -3.26 -1.76 5.39
C LEU A 85 -1.90 -1.09 5.14
N VAL A 86 -0.81 -1.72 5.60
CA VAL A 86 0.56 -1.23 5.35
C VAL A 86 0.89 -1.24 3.86
N ILE A 87 0.49 -2.28 3.11
CA ILE A 87 0.66 -2.36 1.66
C ILE A 87 -0.09 -1.22 0.96
N ARG A 88 -1.37 -0.98 1.31
CA ARG A 88 -2.14 0.14 0.74
C ARG A 88 -1.47 1.48 0.98
N ARG A 89 -0.96 1.70 2.20
CA ARG A 89 -0.20 2.91 2.53
C ARG A 89 1.06 3.06 1.68
N LYS A 90 1.85 2.00 1.55
CA LYS A 90 3.09 2.05 0.75
C LYS A 90 2.81 2.24 -0.73
N LYS A 91 1.74 1.64 -1.27
CA LYS A 91 1.30 1.88 -2.66
C LYS A 91 0.90 3.34 -2.88
N HIS A 92 0.16 3.94 -1.94
CA HIS A 92 -0.15 5.36 -1.98
C HIS A 92 1.11 6.23 -1.97
N GLN A 93 2.10 5.90 -1.13
CA GLN A 93 3.39 6.59 -1.08
C GLN A 93 4.19 6.44 -2.38
N ILE A 94 4.15 5.27 -3.04
CA ILE A 94 4.74 5.05 -4.36
C ILE A 94 4.11 6.00 -5.39
N ASP A 95 2.79 6.14 -5.39
CA ASP A 95 2.10 7.04 -6.31
C ASP A 95 2.49 8.51 -6.07
N GLN A 96 2.66 8.91 -4.81
CA GLN A 96 3.17 10.24 -4.47
C GLN A 96 4.57 10.47 -5.03
N VAL A 97 5.48 9.51 -4.86
CA VAL A 97 6.86 9.60 -5.39
C VAL A 97 6.86 9.69 -6.91
N LYS A 98 6.07 8.86 -7.60
CA LYS A 98 5.93 8.88 -9.07
C LYS A 98 5.41 10.22 -9.58
N ASN A 99 4.39 10.77 -8.92
CA ASN A 99 3.84 12.08 -9.26
C ASN A 99 4.84 13.22 -9.03
N HIS A 100 5.62 13.13 -7.94
CA HIS A 100 6.66 14.11 -7.62
C HIS A 100 7.82 14.09 -8.63
N ILE A 101 8.33 12.90 -8.99
CA ILE A 101 9.36 12.74 -10.04
C ILE A 101 8.89 13.33 -11.37
N THR A 102 7.63 13.08 -11.73
CA THR A 102 7.01 13.62 -12.96
C THR A 102 6.95 15.15 -12.91
N SER A 103 6.61 15.71 -11.74
CA SER A 103 6.55 17.15 -11.51
C SER A 103 7.93 17.81 -11.58
N LEU A 104 8.95 17.22 -10.96
CA LEU A 104 10.34 17.67 -11.06
C LEU A 104 10.80 17.69 -12.52
N SER A 105 10.56 16.60 -13.25
CA SER A 105 10.94 16.46 -14.66
C SER A 105 10.32 17.52 -15.58
N SER A 106 9.06 17.89 -15.31
CA SER A 106 8.36 18.94 -16.06
C SER A 106 8.84 20.36 -15.71
N SER A 107 9.25 20.61 -14.46
CA SER A 107 9.83 21.88 -14.02
C SER A 107 11.21 22.18 -14.64
N PHE A 108 12.00 21.16 -14.98
CA PHE A 108 13.29 21.36 -15.65
C PHE A 108 13.16 21.79 -17.12
N HIS A 109 12.02 21.55 -17.77
CA HIS A 109 11.80 21.93 -19.17
C HIS A 109 11.40 23.40 -19.38
N THR A 110 10.93 24.09 -18.34
CA THR A 110 10.47 25.49 -18.44
C THR A 110 11.56 26.52 -18.17
N THR A 111 12.70 26.12 -17.59
CA THR A 111 13.81 27.01 -17.22
C THR A 111 14.95 27.07 -18.26
N GLY A 112 14.88 26.27 -19.34
CA GLY A 112 15.92 26.20 -20.38
C GLY A 112 15.73 27.12 -21.59
N LYS A 113 14.86 28.13 -21.53
CA LYS A 113 14.67 29.12 -22.61
C LYS A 113 14.72 30.55 -22.06
N GLN A 114 15.92 31.06 -21.80
CA GLN A 114 16.22 32.50 -21.84
C GLN A 114 17.60 32.71 -22.44
#